data_AF-A0AAD4N8S3-F1
#
_entry.id   AF-A0AAD4N8S3-F1
#
_cell.length_a   1.000
_cell.length_b   1.000
_cell.length_c   1.000
_cell.angle_alpha   90.00
_cell.angle_beta   90.00
_cell.angle_gamma   90.00
#
_symmetry.space_group_name_H-M   'P 1'
#
loop_
_entity.id
_entity.type
_entity.pdbx_description
1 polymer ?
#
loop_
_entity_poly.entity_id
_entity_poly.type
_entity_poly.pdbx_seq_one_letter_code
_entity_poly.pdbx_strand_id
1 'polypeptide(L)'
;MRAQLITYIEVGFSFECDAGSYFSRLSYTGPLLCDQAPSSSNATNDIPEPDGFPDAPEPTMCCGSGCGNCIWIQYADAIADYYERNAPPNVDGKTLSREAKLEAMKEQLDRHVDDPNLKAYLWMEIQSKA
;
A
#
# COMPACT_ATOMS: atom_id res chain seq x y z
N MET A 1 46.59 23.80 7.72
CA MET A 1 46.06 23.18 8.95
C MET A 1 44.69 23.78 9.21
N ARG A 2 43.63 23.09 8.78
CA ARG A 2 42.24 23.47 9.06
C ARG A 2 41.63 22.29 9.81
N ALA A 3 41.41 22.51 11.11
CA ALA A 3 40.86 21.53 12.03
C ALA A 3 39.42 21.22 11.64
N GLN A 4 39.11 19.94 11.49
CA GLN A 4 37.75 19.43 11.40
C GLN A 4 37.17 19.37 12.82
N LEU A 5 36.12 20.15 13.07
CA LEU A 5 35.27 20.00 14.26
C LEU A 5 34.14 19.04 13.88
N ILE A 6 34.28 17.79 14.32
CA ILE A 6 33.21 16.78 14.32
C ILE A 6 32.36 17.06 15.54
N THR A 7 31.20 17.69 15.37
CA THR A 7 30.17 17.76 16.42
C THR A 7 29.27 16.54 16.29
N TYR A 8 29.56 15.53 17.10
CA TYR A 8 28.73 14.36 17.39
C TYR A 8 27.47 14.85 18.12
N ILE A 9 26.27 14.68 17.54
CA ILE A 9 25.00 14.87 18.26
C ILE A 9 24.35 13.50 18.32
N GLU A 10 24.40 12.92 19.51
CA GLU A 10 23.68 11.70 19.88
C GLU A 10 22.18 12.01 19.96
N VAL A 11 21.41 11.49 19.01
CA VAL A 11 19.96 11.37 19.18
C VAL A 11 19.67 10.01 19.80
N GLY A 12 19.69 9.99 21.13
CA GLY A 12 19.23 8.87 21.94
C GLY A 12 17.74 8.62 21.68
N PHE A 13 17.46 7.44 21.12
CA PHE A 13 16.10 6.91 20.96
C PHE A 13 15.74 6.17 22.25
N SER A 14 15.09 6.86 23.18
CA SER A 14 14.40 6.23 24.30
C SER A 14 12.95 5.97 23.90
N PHE A 15 12.64 4.73 23.52
CA PHE A 15 11.26 4.24 23.55
C PHE A 15 11.04 3.59 24.91
N GLU A 16 10.40 4.33 25.80
CA GLU A 16 9.91 3.80 27.07
C GLU A 16 8.59 3.08 26.78
N CYS A 17 8.60 1.75 26.86
CA CYS A 17 7.39 0.92 26.82
C CYS A 17 6.68 1.04 28.17
N ASP A 18 5.80 2.03 28.35
CA ASP A 18 5.00 2.12 29.57
C ASP A 18 3.77 1.19 29.48
N ALA A 19 3.90 0.07 30.19
CA ALA A 19 2.84 -0.90 30.39
C ALA A 19 1.86 -0.41 31.46
N GLY A 20 0.79 0.24 31.00
CA GLY A 20 -0.51 0.14 31.65
C GLY A 20 -0.99 1.36 32.41
N SER A 21 -2.16 1.86 32.00
CA SER A 21 -3.23 2.06 32.99
C SER A 21 -4.59 1.80 32.37
N TYR A 22 -5.22 0.76 32.88
CA TYR A 22 -6.65 0.56 32.84
C TYR A 22 -7.32 1.77 33.50
N PHE A 23 -8.17 2.50 32.77
CA PHE A 23 -9.31 3.14 33.40
C PHE A 23 -10.59 2.82 32.65
N SER A 24 -11.63 2.66 33.45
CA SER A 24 -12.66 1.64 33.28
C SER A 24 -14.02 2.27 33.02
N ARG A 25 -14.89 1.46 32.40
CA ARG A 25 -16.37 1.51 32.41
C ARG A 25 -17.05 2.42 31.40
N LEU A 26 -17.62 1.79 30.37
CA LEU A 26 -19.08 1.71 30.23
C LEU A 26 -19.48 0.29 29.78
N SER A 27 -20.52 -0.20 30.43
CA SER A 27 -21.00 -1.57 30.54
C SER A 27 -21.69 -2.09 29.28
N TYR A 28 -21.29 -3.27 28.80
CA TYR A 28 -22.15 -4.13 27.99
C TYR A 28 -22.15 -5.53 28.60
N THR A 29 -23.22 -5.85 29.33
CA THR A 29 -23.57 -7.22 29.70
C THR A 29 -24.31 -7.85 28.53
N GLY A 30 -23.56 -8.36 27.56
CA GLY A 30 -24.05 -9.30 26.55
C GLY A 30 -23.49 -10.69 26.84
N PRO A 31 -24.26 -11.77 26.67
CA PRO A 31 -23.78 -13.11 26.98
C PRO A 31 -22.61 -13.48 26.06
N LEU A 32 -21.48 -13.80 26.70
CA LEU A 32 -20.30 -14.38 26.06
C LEU A 32 -20.68 -15.76 25.53
N LEU A 33 -20.84 -15.89 24.21
CA LEU A 33 -20.60 -17.15 23.52
C LEU A 33 -19.17 -17.09 22.96
N CYS A 34 -18.22 -17.44 23.81
CA CYS A 34 -16.86 -17.73 23.42
C CYS A 34 -16.79 -19.20 23.02
N ASP A 35 -17.21 -19.52 21.81
CA ASP A 35 -16.91 -20.80 21.17
C ASP A 35 -16.90 -20.64 19.65
N GLN A 36 -15.75 -20.26 19.10
CA GLN A 36 -15.10 -20.97 18.00
C GLN A 36 -13.72 -20.34 17.76
N ALA A 37 -12.68 -21.04 18.21
CA ALA A 37 -11.31 -20.86 17.72
C ALA A 37 -11.18 -21.46 16.30
N PRO A 38 -9.97 -21.37 15.72
CA PRO A 38 -9.50 -20.34 14.82
C PRO A 38 -9.86 -20.69 13.37
N SER A 39 -10.51 -19.78 12.63
CA SER A 39 -10.38 -19.83 11.17
C SER A 39 -9.00 -19.29 10.82
N SER A 40 -8.03 -20.19 10.85
CA SER A 40 -6.80 -20.10 10.07
C SER A 40 -7.20 -20.05 8.59
N SER A 41 -7.78 -18.95 8.13
CA SER A 41 -7.72 -18.60 6.73
C SER A 41 -6.27 -18.20 6.53
N ASN A 42 -5.48 -19.10 5.95
CA ASN A 42 -4.32 -18.71 5.18
C ASN A 42 -4.79 -17.60 4.21
N ALA A 43 -4.70 -16.35 4.65
CA ALA A 43 -4.38 -15.27 3.75
C ALA A 43 -2.94 -15.59 3.37
N THR A 44 -2.79 -16.45 2.34
CA THR A 44 -1.57 -16.40 1.56
C THR A 44 -1.51 -14.95 1.09
N ASN A 45 -0.69 -14.17 1.80
CA ASN A 45 0.03 -13.08 1.17
C ASN A 45 0.88 -13.77 0.11
N ASP A 46 0.24 -14.12 -1.01
CA ASP A 46 0.93 -14.43 -2.25
C ASP A 46 1.49 -13.09 -2.69
N ILE A 47 2.64 -12.74 -2.09
CA ILE A 47 3.53 -11.70 -2.58
C ILE A 47 3.89 -12.17 -3.99
N PRO A 48 3.44 -11.49 -5.06
CA PRO A 48 3.75 -11.91 -6.41
C PRO A 48 5.27 -11.94 -6.59
N GLU A 49 5.74 -12.93 -7.33
CA GLU A 49 7.14 -13.14 -7.66
C GLU A 49 7.83 -11.83 -8.11
N PRO A 50 9.09 -11.59 -7.72
CA PRO A 50 9.73 -10.27 -7.75
C PRO A 50 9.95 -9.64 -9.14
N ASP A 51 9.60 -10.34 -10.23
CA ASP A 51 9.88 -9.92 -11.60
C ASP A 51 8.61 -9.75 -12.48
N GLY A 52 7.42 -10.07 -11.96
CA GLY A 52 6.14 -10.00 -12.69
C GLY A 52 5.39 -8.67 -12.53
N PHE A 53 4.61 -8.29 -13.56
CA PHE A 53 3.61 -7.21 -13.42
C PHE A 53 2.54 -7.66 -12.41
N PRO A 54 2.08 -6.80 -11.50
CA PRO A 54 1.09 -7.18 -10.48
C PRO A 54 -0.23 -7.64 -11.10
N ASP A 55 -0.79 -8.73 -10.57
CA ASP A 55 -2.09 -9.23 -11.00
C ASP A 55 -3.24 -8.36 -10.47
N ALA A 56 -4.23 -8.12 -11.32
CA ALA A 56 -5.43 -7.39 -10.93
C ALA A 56 -6.28 -8.20 -9.93
N PRO A 57 -6.80 -7.57 -8.87
CA PRO A 57 -7.66 -8.25 -7.92
C PRO A 57 -9.02 -8.59 -8.54
N GLU A 58 -9.59 -9.71 -8.12
CA GLU A 58 -10.95 -10.09 -8.49
C GLU A 58 -11.97 -9.03 -8.02
N PRO A 59 -12.93 -8.62 -8.87
CA PRO A 59 -13.95 -7.63 -8.50
C PRO A 59 -14.76 -8.02 -7.27
N THR A 60 -14.92 -9.32 -7.02
CA THR A 60 -15.62 -9.88 -5.85
C THR A 60 -14.91 -9.59 -4.52
N MET A 61 -13.63 -9.20 -4.54
CA MET A 61 -12.87 -8.80 -3.36
C MET A 61 -13.06 -7.32 -2.99
N CYS A 62 -13.77 -6.55 -3.82
CA CYS A 62 -14.09 -5.16 -3.52
C CYS A 62 -15.31 -5.05 -2.60
N CYS A 63 -15.14 -4.50 -1.40
CA CYS A 63 -16.24 -4.30 -0.45
C CYS A 63 -17.19 -3.14 -0.83
N GLY A 64 -16.87 -2.35 -1.86
CA GLY A 64 -17.67 -1.19 -2.31
C GLY A 64 -17.83 -0.05 -1.29
N SER A 65 -17.17 -0.13 -0.14
CA SER A 65 -17.37 0.79 0.98
C SER A 65 -16.40 1.98 0.99
N GLY A 66 -15.44 2.03 0.06
CA GLY A 66 -14.50 3.15 -0.08
C GLY A 66 -13.56 3.35 1.12
N CYS A 67 -13.18 2.27 1.82
CA CYS A 67 -12.27 2.37 2.97
C CYS A 67 -10.79 2.37 2.54
N GLY A 68 -9.91 2.83 3.43
CA GLY A 68 -8.46 2.92 3.18
C GLY A 68 -7.74 1.57 2.97
N ASN A 69 -8.39 0.45 3.28
CA ASN A 69 -7.87 -0.90 3.01
C ASN A 69 -8.42 -1.48 1.69
N CYS A 70 -8.82 -0.62 0.75
CA CYS A 70 -9.37 -1.06 -0.53
C CYS A 70 -8.34 -1.87 -1.33
N ILE A 71 -8.74 -3.08 -1.76
CA ILE A 71 -7.88 -3.97 -2.54
C ILE A 71 -7.39 -3.33 -3.85
N TRP A 72 -8.21 -2.46 -4.45
CA TRP A 72 -7.84 -1.75 -5.66
C TRP A 72 -6.82 -0.64 -5.42
N ILE A 73 -6.80 -0.03 -4.23
CA ILE A 73 -5.74 0.92 -3.85
C ILE A 73 -4.42 0.17 -3.71
N GLN A 74 -4.43 -0.99 -3.05
CA GLN A 74 -3.24 -1.84 -2.94
C GLN A 74 -2.72 -2.27 -4.32
N TYR A 75 -3.62 -2.59 -5.25
CA TYR A 75 -3.26 -2.87 -6.64
C TYR A 75 -2.64 -1.67 -7.36
N ALA A 76 -3.23 -0.48 -7.21
CA ALA A 76 -2.66 0.76 -7.78
C ALA A 76 -1.26 1.06 -7.24
N ASP A 77 -1.03 0.83 -5.93
CA ASP A 77 0.28 0.96 -5.31
C ASP A 77 1.28 -0.07 -5.88
N ALA A 78 0.87 -1.33 -6.04
CA ALA A 78 1.71 -2.36 -6.63
C ALA A 78 2.11 -2.03 -8.09
N ILE A 79 1.18 -1.45 -8.87
CA ILE A 79 1.47 -0.97 -10.22
C ILE A 79 2.52 0.15 -10.19
N ALA A 80 2.35 1.14 -9.30
CA ALA A 80 3.29 2.25 -9.17
C ALA A 80 4.70 1.75 -8.82
N ASP A 81 4.79 0.89 -7.80
CA ASP A 81 6.06 0.27 -7.37
C ASP A 81 6.73 -0.54 -8.49
N TYR A 82 5.94 -1.21 -9.33
CA TYR A 82 6.45 -1.94 -10.49
C TYR A 82 7.08 -0.98 -11.51
N TYR A 83 6.42 0.12 -11.88
CA TYR A 83 6.98 1.10 -12.82
C TYR A 83 8.09 1.97 -12.21
N GLU A 84 8.22 2.01 -10.88
CA GLU A 84 9.37 2.62 -10.24
C GLU A 84 10.61 1.73 -10.33
N ARG A 85 10.46 0.44 -10.02
CA ARG A 85 11.58 -0.52 -9.95
C ARG A 85 11.97 -1.12 -11.30
N ASN A 86 10.97 -1.45 -12.12
CA ASN A 86 11.13 -2.26 -13.33
C ASN A 86 10.89 -1.47 -14.63
N ALA A 87 10.70 -0.14 -14.58
CA ALA A 87 10.51 0.67 -15.79
C ALA A 87 11.66 0.45 -16.78
N PRO A 88 11.42 -0.19 -17.94
CA PRO A 88 12.45 -0.38 -18.94
C PRO A 88 12.88 0.99 -19.45
N PRO A 89 14.17 1.19 -19.76
CA PRO A 89 14.60 2.41 -20.43
C PRO A 89 13.82 2.57 -21.74
N ASN A 90 13.43 3.81 -22.05
CA ASN A 90 12.78 4.16 -23.30
C ASN A 90 13.69 3.80 -24.49
N VAL A 91 13.16 3.93 -25.71
CA VAL A 91 13.86 3.60 -26.98
C VAL A 91 15.22 4.32 -27.13
N ASP A 92 15.42 5.42 -26.39
CA ASP A 92 16.64 6.22 -26.35
C ASP A 92 17.63 5.80 -25.24
N GLY A 93 17.35 4.72 -24.50
CA GLY A 93 18.18 4.24 -23.38
C GLY A 93 18.06 5.07 -22.10
N LYS A 94 17.07 5.99 -22.01
CA LYS A 94 16.81 6.84 -20.84
C LYS A 94 15.71 6.23 -19.97
N THR A 95 15.74 6.49 -18.67
CA THR A 95 14.61 6.15 -17.78
C THR A 95 13.31 6.75 -18.33
N LEU A 96 12.22 5.96 -18.30
CA LEU A 96 10.87 6.44 -18.63
C LEU A 96 10.56 7.72 -17.82
N SER A 97 10.10 8.76 -18.53
CA SER A 97 9.69 10.01 -17.89
C SER A 97 8.44 9.80 -17.04
N ARG A 98 8.22 10.69 -16.06
CA ARG A 98 7.10 10.59 -15.12
C ARG A 98 5.75 10.50 -15.84
N GLU A 99 5.56 11.33 -16.87
CA GLU A 99 4.37 11.33 -17.71
C GLU A 99 4.17 10.02 -18.48
N ALA A 100 5.25 9.40 -18.96
CA ALA A 100 5.16 8.11 -19.66
C ALA A 100 4.80 6.97 -18.69
N LYS A 101 5.32 6.99 -17.47
CA LYS A 101 4.92 6.05 -16.42
C LYS A 101 3.43 6.23 -16.07
N LEU A 102 3.00 7.46 -15.87
CA LEU A 102 1.61 7.80 -15.57
C LEU A 102 0.63 7.28 -16.62
N GLU A 103 0.93 7.48 -17.91
CA GLU A 103 0.05 6.97 -18.97
C GLU A 103 0.03 5.43 -19.02
N ALA A 104 1.18 4.77 -18.81
CA ALA A 104 1.23 3.31 -18.76
C ALA A 104 0.39 2.75 -17.60
N MET A 105 0.51 3.34 -16.40
CA MET A 105 -0.31 2.95 -15.24
C MET A 105 -1.80 3.16 -15.49
N LYS A 106 -2.16 4.28 -16.12
CA LYS A 106 -3.54 4.59 -16.49
C LYS A 106 -4.11 3.58 -17.48
N GLU A 107 -3.34 3.16 -18.49
CA GLU A 107 -3.76 2.12 -19.43
C GLU A 107 -4.07 0.80 -18.71
N GLN A 108 -3.24 0.42 -17.73
CA GLN A 108 -3.47 -0.80 -16.94
C GLN A 108 -4.76 -0.69 -16.13
N LEU A 109 -4.99 0.45 -15.50
CA LEU A 109 -6.23 0.71 -14.78
C LEU A 109 -7.45 0.67 -15.72
N ASP A 110 -7.31 1.24 -16.92
CA ASP A 110 -8.35 1.23 -17.94
C ASP A 110 -8.74 -0.17 -18.40
N ARG A 111 -7.76 -1.08 -18.45
CA ARG A 111 -7.95 -2.48 -18.86
C ARG A 111 -8.60 -3.36 -17.79
N HIS A 112 -8.29 -3.11 -16.51
CA HIS A 112 -8.66 -4.01 -15.41
C HIS A 112 -9.79 -3.49 -14.51
N VAL A 113 -10.12 -2.20 -14.57
CA VAL A 113 -11.18 -1.59 -13.75
C VAL A 113 -12.31 -1.08 -14.64
N ASP A 114 -13.46 -1.77 -14.57
CA ASP A 114 -14.66 -1.43 -15.33
C ASP A 114 -15.43 -0.23 -14.75
N ASP A 115 -15.45 -0.10 -13.42
CA ASP A 115 -16.24 0.95 -12.77
C ASP A 115 -15.59 2.34 -12.96
N PRO A 116 -16.30 3.32 -13.56
CA PRO A 116 -15.72 4.63 -13.89
C PRO A 116 -15.43 5.47 -12.64
N ASN A 117 -16.18 5.29 -11.54
CA ASN A 117 -15.95 6.06 -10.31
C ASN A 117 -14.70 5.56 -9.59
N LEU A 118 -14.55 4.23 -9.48
CA LEU A 118 -13.38 3.57 -8.92
C LEU A 118 -12.13 3.93 -9.72
N LYS A 119 -12.22 3.89 -11.05
CA LYS A 119 -11.13 4.30 -11.95
C LYS A 119 -10.70 5.74 -11.73
N ALA A 120 -11.65 6.68 -11.66
CA ALA A 120 -11.34 8.09 -11.41
C ALA A 120 -10.64 8.29 -10.06
N TYR A 121 -11.10 7.58 -9.02
CA TYR A 121 -10.50 7.62 -7.70
C TYR A 121 -9.05 7.09 -7.70
N LEU A 122 -8.82 5.90 -8.26
CA LEU A 122 -7.50 5.29 -8.34
C LEU A 122 -6.53 6.13 -9.18
N TRP A 123 -7.01 6.78 -10.24
CA TRP A 123 -6.22 7.70 -11.03
C TRP A 123 -5.75 8.94 -10.24
N MET A 124 -6.58 9.47 -9.33
CA MET A 124 -6.15 10.57 -8.44
C MET A 124 -5.08 10.09 -7.45
N GLU A 125 -5.25 8.91 -6.88
CA GLU A 125 -4.27 8.31 -5.95
C GLU A 125 -2.90 8.13 -6.63
N ILE A 126 -2.87 7.55 -7.84
CA ILE A 126 -1.63 7.34 -8.60
C ILE A 126 -0.93 8.68 -8.90
N GLN A 127 -1.66 9.71 -9.33
CA GLN A 127 -1.07 11.04 -9.60
C GLN A 127 -0.48 11.70 -8.36
N SER A 128 -1.03 11.42 -7.17
CA SER A 128 -0.51 11.96 -5.92
C SER A 128 0.80 11.31 -5.47
N LYS A 129 1.07 10.09 -5.95
CA LYS A 129 2.22 9.25 -5.59
C LYS A 129 3.37 9.32 -6.59
N ALA A 130 3.07 9.58 -7.87
CA ALA A 130 4.03 9.63 -8.97
C ALA A 130 4.97 10.85 -8.94
#